data_AF-A0A7J3TXM0-F1
#
_entry.id   AF-A0A7J3TXM0-F1
#
_cell.length_a   1.000
_cell.length_b   1.000
_cell.length_c   1.000
_cell.angle_alpha   90.00
_cell.angle_beta   90.00
_cell.angle_gamma   90.00
#
_symmetry.space_group_name_H-M   'P 1'
#
loop_
_entity.id
_entity.type
_entity.pdbx_description
1 polymer ?
#
loop_
_entity_poly.entity_id
_entity_poly.type
_entity_poly.pdbx_seq_one_letter_code
_entity_poly.pdbx_strand_id
1 'polypeptide(L)'
;YTYKLIEEHGEFTVCLPANKMEYALDFCGSKSGRDFDKFKELSITPSKSNHVEVPFVAECPVHYECKVVYKVKVKPGELDTNLEKEVYPSGDYHTIYFGLIKGVYAEKDALKKLPNIL
;
A
#
# COMPACT_ATOMS: atom_id res chain seq x y z
N TYR A 1 1.08 -7.90 7.96
CA TYR A 1 1.49 -6.69 8.71
C TYR A 1 0.58 -5.53 8.35
N THR A 2 0.66 -5.01 7.12
CA THR A 2 -0.16 -3.89 6.63
C THR A 2 -1.66 -4.07 6.87
N TYR A 3 -2.20 -5.28 6.62
CA TYR A 3 -3.60 -5.61 6.96
C TYR A 3 -3.99 -5.20 8.39
N LYS A 4 -3.15 -5.54 9.38
CA LYS A 4 -3.42 -5.23 10.78
C LYS A 4 -3.43 -3.72 11.03
N LEU A 5 -2.49 -2.98 10.43
CA LEU A 5 -2.43 -1.52 10.56
C LEU A 5 -3.66 -0.84 9.95
N ILE A 6 -4.12 -1.30 8.78
CA ILE A 6 -5.33 -0.77 8.15
C ILE A 6 -6.56 -1.06 9.03
N GLU A 7 -6.65 -2.26 9.62
CA GLU A 7 -7.74 -2.62 10.53
C GLU A 7 -7.72 -1.81 11.83
N GLU A 8 -6.54 -1.48 12.37
CA GLU A 8 -6.39 -0.72 13.62
C GLU A 8 -6.66 0.77 13.42
N HIS A 9 -6.20 1.36 12.31
CA HIS A 9 -6.30 2.81 12.08
C HIS A 9 -7.51 3.21 11.22
N GLY A 10 -8.00 2.32 10.35
CA GLY A 10 -9.05 2.66 9.38
C GLY A 10 -8.59 3.65 8.30
N GLU A 11 -7.29 3.90 8.18
CA GLU A 11 -6.67 4.86 7.26
C GLU A 11 -5.42 4.25 6.62
N PHE A 12 -5.10 4.71 5.42
CA PHE A 12 -3.91 4.29 4.69
C PHE A 12 -3.48 5.36 3.70
N THR A 13 -2.20 5.34 3.33
CA THR A 13 -1.67 6.16 2.23
C THR A 13 -1.28 5.27 1.05
N VAL A 14 -1.60 5.70 -0.17
CA VAL A 14 -1.07 5.09 -1.40
C VAL A 14 0.02 6.00 -1.94
N CYS A 15 1.25 5.52 -1.99
CA CYS A 15 2.40 6.33 -2.41
C CYS A 15 2.90 5.83 -3.77
N LEU A 16 3.08 6.72 -4.73
CA LEU A 16 3.62 6.39 -6.04
C LEU A 16 5.15 6.48 -5.98
N PRO A 17 5.88 5.38 -6.23
CA PRO A 17 7.33 5.34 -6.16
C PRO A 17 7.97 6.26 -7.22
N ALA A 18 9.07 6.91 -6.86
CA ALA A 18 9.94 7.59 -7.81
C ALA A 18 10.71 6.58 -8.69
N ASN A 19 11.32 7.10 -9.75
CA ASN A 19 12.38 6.41 -10.49
C ASN A 19 13.45 5.87 -9.55
N LYS A 20 13.99 4.68 -9.85
CA LYS A 20 15.06 4.03 -9.08
C LYS A 20 14.64 3.49 -7.71
N MET A 21 13.33 3.32 -7.46
CA MET A 21 12.80 2.68 -6.25
C MET A 21 12.43 1.20 -6.46
N GLU A 22 12.87 0.56 -7.55
CA GLU A 22 12.48 -0.81 -7.90
C GLU A 22 12.90 -1.80 -6.80
N TYR A 23 14.12 -1.64 -6.26
CA TYR A 23 14.58 -2.44 -5.13
C TYR A 23 13.69 -2.29 -3.88
N ALA A 24 13.27 -1.06 -3.57
CA ALA A 24 12.40 -0.80 -2.43
C ALA A 24 11.01 -1.43 -2.62
N LEU A 25 10.49 -1.44 -3.85
CA LEU A 25 9.23 -2.10 -4.21
C LEU A 25 9.34 -3.63 -4.05
N ASP A 26 10.38 -4.24 -4.60
CA ASP A 26 10.62 -5.68 -4.51
C ASP A 26 10.78 -6.13 -3.05
N PHE A 27 11.53 -5.37 -2.26
CA PHE A 27 11.70 -5.64 -0.84
C PHE A 27 10.38 -5.48 -0.08
N CYS A 28 9.64 -4.40 -0.34
CA CYS A 28 8.35 -4.18 0.31
C CYS A 28 7.30 -5.25 -0.04
N GLY A 29 7.34 -5.80 -1.26
CA GLY A 29 6.44 -6.86 -1.72
C GLY A 29 6.80 -8.25 -1.21
N SER A 30 8.09 -8.53 -0.98
CA SER A 30 8.57 -9.87 -0.60
C SER A 30 8.85 -10.07 0.89
N LYS A 31 9.07 -8.98 1.65
CA LYS A 31 9.37 -9.02 3.07
C LYS A 31 8.22 -8.49 3.90
N SER A 32 7.94 -9.11 5.04
CA SER A 32 6.88 -8.69 5.95
C SER A 32 7.42 -7.69 6.98
N GLY A 33 6.66 -6.61 7.24
CA GLY A 33 6.99 -5.65 8.30
C GLY A 33 6.89 -6.21 9.73
N ARG A 34 6.50 -7.48 9.89
CA ARG A 34 6.61 -8.21 11.16
C ARG A 34 8.06 -8.55 11.50
N ASP A 35 8.89 -8.74 10.47
CA ASP A 35 10.24 -9.29 10.60
C ASP A 35 11.32 -8.22 10.32
N PHE A 36 10.93 -7.13 9.64
CA PHE A 36 11.82 -6.06 9.23
C PHE A 36 11.21 -4.68 9.50
N ASP A 37 12.03 -3.76 10.00
CA ASP A 37 11.72 -2.33 9.94
C ASP A 37 12.04 -1.81 8.54
N LYS A 38 11.04 -1.84 7.66
CA LYS A 38 11.21 -1.48 6.24
C LYS A 38 11.70 -0.05 6.04
N PHE A 39 11.34 0.89 6.92
CA PHE A 39 11.80 2.27 6.80
C PHE A 39 13.31 2.35 7.02
N LYS A 40 13.78 1.67 8.06
CA LYS A 40 15.20 1.58 8.37
C LYS A 40 15.99 0.80 7.31
N GLU A 41 15.52 -0.38 6.92
CA GLU A 41 16.21 -1.25 5.95
C GLU A 41 16.36 -0.59 4.58
N LEU A 42 15.33 0.14 4.13
CA LEU A 42 15.32 0.77 2.82
C LEU A 42 15.81 2.22 2.84
N SER A 43 16.14 2.76 4.01
CA SER A 43 16.47 4.18 4.20
C SER A 43 15.42 5.11 3.60
N ILE A 44 14.14 4.76 3.77
CA ILE A 44 12.99 5.57 3.34
C ILE A 44 12.34 6.24 4.56
N THR A 45 11.75 7.41 4.34
CA THR A 45 11.35 8.31 5.42
C THR A 45 9.83 8.33 5.59
N PRO A 46 9.28 8.00 6.77
CA PRO A 46 7.89 8.25 7.07
C PRO A 46 7.65 9.76 7.28
N SER A 47 6.67 10.33 6.59
CA SER A 47 6.31 11.74 6.70
C SER A 47 4.85 11.92 7.10
N LYS A 48 4.54 13.03 7.77
CA LYS A 48 3.22 13.31 8.32
C LYS A 48 2.21 13.70 7.23
N SER A 49 1.06 13.04 7.25
CA SER A 49 -0.09 13.34 6.39
C SER A 49 -0.91 14.54 6.90
N ASN A 50 -1.72 15.13 6.02
CA ASN A 50 -2.51 16.34 6.30
C ASN A 50 -3.94 16.03 6.80
N HIS A 51 -4.58 14.99 6.27
CA HIS A 51 -5.99 14.63 6.50
C HIS A 51 -6.18 13.23 7.10
N VAL A 52 -5.11 12.48 7.31
CA VAL A 52 -5.09 11.16 7.97
C VAL A 52 -3.96 11.11 9.01
N GLU A 53 -4.05 10.20 9.97
CA GLU A 53 -3.08 10.05 11.07
C GLU A 53 -1.88 9.19 10.68
N VAL A 54 -2.02 8.36 9.65
CA VAL A 54 -0.97 7.44 9.18
C VAL A 54 0.03 8.15 8.25
N PRO A 55 1.33 7.80 8.30
CA PRO A 55 2.36 8.48 7.52
C PRO A 55 2.35 8.06 6.04
N PHE A 56 2.86 8.92 5.17
CA PHE A 56 3.23 8.59 3.79
C PHE A 56 4.75 8.41 3.66
N VAL A 57 5.22 7.89 2.51
CA VAL A 57 6.66 7.73 2.20
C VAL A 57 7.19 9.00 1.52
N ALA A 58 8.12 9.71 2.14
CA ALA A 58 8.58 11.02 1.69
C ALA A 58 9.26 10.99 0.30
N GLU A 59 9.89 9.87 -0.04
CA GLU A 59 10.59 9.67 -1.32
C GLU A 59 9.62 9.44 -2.50
N CYS A 60 8.32 9.29 -2.23
CA CYS A 60 7.30 9.16 -3.26
C CYS A 60 6.81 10.54 -3.73
N PRO A 61 6.97 10.91 -5.02
CA PRO A 61 6.61 12.23 -5.52
C PRO A 61 5.10 12.50 -5.54
N VAL A 62 4.28 11.47 -5.43
CA VAL A 62 2.81 11.57 -5.31
C VAL A 62 2.33 10.64 -4.23
N HIS A 63 1.39 11.09 -3.40
CA HIS A 63 0.66 10.23 -2.49
C HIS A 63 -0.82 10.61 -2.36
N TYR A 64 -1.60 9.60 -2.02
CA TYR A 64 -3.02 9.70 -1.71
C TYR A 64 -3.22 9.39 -0.25
N GLU A 65 -4.00 10.21 0.43
CA GLU A 65 -4.43 9.98 1.81
C GLU A 65 -5.84 9.43 1.79
N CYS A 66 -6.06 8.25 2.38
CA CYS A 66 -7.31 7.51 2.26
C CYS A 66 -7.87 7.11 3.62
N LYS A 67 -9.20 7.21 3.76
CA LYS A 67 -9.95 6.61 4.86
C LYS A 67 -10.75 5.42 4.34
N VAL A 68 -10.69 4.28 5.03
CA VAL A 68 -11.51 3.11 4.70
C VAL A 68 -12.98 3.46 4.89
N VAL A 69 -13.77 3.32 3.83
CA VAL A 69 -15.23 3.53 3.86
C VAL A 69 -16.01 2.24 3.65
N TYR A 70 -15.37 1.23 3.05
CA TYR A 70 -15.95 -0.08 2.90
C TYR A 70 -14.83 -1.13 2.79
N LYS A 71 -15.12 -2.36 3.22
CA LYS A 71 -14.24 -3.50 3.02
C LYS A 71 -15.07 -4.76 2.80
N VAL A 72 -14.54 -5.68 2.02
CA VAL A 72 -15.14 -6.99 1.77
C VAL A 72 -14.08 -8.06 1.81
N LYS A 73 -14.34 -9.13 2.56
CA LYS A 73 -13.50 -10.32 2.53
C LYS A 73 -13.94 -11.18 1.36
N VAL A 74 -12.99 -11.65 0.55
CA VAL A 74 -13.27 -12.65 -0.47
C VAL A 74 -13.85 -13.88 0.21
N LYS A 75 -15.02 -14.32 -0.23
CA LYS A 75 -15.75 -15.40 0.41
C LYS A 75 -15.35 -16.74 -0.20
N PRO A 76 -15.00 -17.73 0.64
CA PRO A 76 -14.73 -19.08 0.17
C PRO A 76 -15.94 -19.65 -0.58
N GLY A 77 -15.72 -20.35 -1.68
CA GLY A 77 -16.75 -20.98 -2.50
C GLY A 77 -17.56 -20.03 -3.40
N GLU A 78 -17.29 -18.73 -3.39
CA GLU A 78 -17.85 -17.78 -4.37
C GLU A 78 -16.89 -17.52 -5.55
N LEU A 79 -15.70 -18.11 -5.54
CA LEU A 79 -14.73 -18.06 -6.63
C LEU A 79 -14.83 -19.29 -7.54
N ASP A 80 -14.28 -19.18 -8.76
CA ASP A 80 -14.00 -20.36 -9.56
C ASP A 80 -13.12 -21.34 -8.76
N THR A 81 -13.49 -22.63 -8.77
CA THR A 81 -12.85 -23.63 -7.93
C THR A 81 -11.38 -23.85 -8.26
N ASN A 82 -10.97 -23.70 -9.52
CA ASN A 82 -9.56 -23.85 -9.89
C ASN A 82 -8.76 -22.63 -9.44
N LEU A 83 -9.31 -21.43 -9.65
CA LEU A 83 -8.71 -20.19 -9.17
C LEU A 83 -8.55 -20.18 -7.65
N GLU A 84 -9.56 -20.63 -6.91
CA GLU A 84 -9.53 -20.69 -5.45
C GLU A 84 -8.43 -21.61 -4.93
N LYS A 85 -8.26 -22.79 -5.55
CA LYS A 85 -7.18 -23.73 -5.20
C LYS A 85 -5.79 -23.20 -5.53
N GLU A 86 -5.66 -22.47 -6.63
CA GLU A 86 -4.38 -21.93 -7.08
C GLU A 86 -3.94 -20.72 -6.24
N VAL A 87 -4.86 -19.79 -5.99
CA VAL A 87 -4.56 -18.50 -5.36
C VAL A 87 -4.69 -18.55 -3.84
N TYR A 88 -5.60 -19.37 -3.30
CA TYR A 88 -5.87 -19.50 -1.85
C TYR A 88 -5.73 -20.93 -1.32
N PRO A 89 -4.63 -21.64 -1.61
CA PRO A 89 -4.45 -23.03 -1.17
C PRO A 89 -4.49 -23.19 0.37
N SER A 90 -4.13 -22.13 1.10
CA SER A 90 -4.12 -22.05 2.56
C SER A 90 -5.41 -21.49 3.17
N GLY A 91 -6.38 -21.09 2.36
CA GLY A 91 -7.61 -20.44 2.84
C GLY A 91 -7.41 -19.04 3.43
N ASP A 92 -6.31 -18.36 3.08
CA ASP A 92 -5.96 -17.00 3.47
C ASP A 92 -6.52 -15.96 2.50
N TYR A 93 -7.84 -15.93 2.41
CA TYR A 93 -8.57 -15.04 1.52
C TYR A 93 -8.28 -13.56 1.78
N HIS A 94 -8.06 -12.81 0.68
CA HIS A 94 -7.82 -11.38 0.74
C HIS A 94 -9.03 -10.61 1.29
N THR A 95 -8.73 -9.45 1.86
CA THR A 95 -9.72 -8.40 2.14
C THR A 95 -9.48 -7.25 1.18
N ILE A 96 -10.53 -6.87 0.45
CA ILE A 96 -10.51 -5.74 -0.47
C ILE A 96 -11.00 -4.52 0.30
N TYR A 97 -10.18 -3.47 0.34
CA TYR A 97 -10.48 -2.20 0.99
C TYR A 97 -10.85 -1.14 -0.04
N PHE A 98 -11.89 -0.38 0.25
CA PHE A 98 -12.33 0.77 -0.52
C PHE A 98 -12.03 2.01 0.30
N GLY A 99 -11.10 2.82 -0.20
CA GLY A 99 -10.68 4.07 0.42
C GLY A 99 -11.38 5.27 -0.20
N LEU A 100 -11.95 6.13 0.63
CA LEU A 100 -12.30 7.49 0.23
C LEU A 100 -11.03 8.33 0.26
N ILE A 101 -10.68 8.91 -0.89
CA ILE A 101 -9.56 9.84 -1.00
C ILE A 101 -9.90 11.12 -0.23
N LYS A 102 -9.10 11.41 0.80
CA LYS A 102 -9.19 12.62 1.63
C LYS A 102 -8.31 13.73 1.10
N GLY A 103 -7.20 13.39 0.42
CA GLY A 103 -6.30 14.33 -0.22
C GLY A 103 -5.39 13.66 -1.23
N VAL A 104 -4.94 14.44 -2.21
CA VAL A 104 -3.94 14.03 -3.22
C VAL A 104 -2.87 15.08 -3.26
N TYR A 105 -1.62 14.65 -3.15
CA TYR A 105 -0.47 15.55 -3.08
C TYR A 105 0.57 15.11 -4.07
N ALA A 106 1.15 16.09 -4.77
CA ALA A 106 2.22 15.88 -5.72
C ALA A 106 3.28 16.96 -5.51
N GLU A 107 4.55 16.56 -5.58
CA GLU A 107 5.65 17.51 -5.69
C GLU A 107 5.57 18.31 -7.00
N LYS A 108 6.11 19.53 -7.01
CA LYS A 108 6.04 20.42 -8.19
C LYS A 108 6.64 19.80 -9.46
N ASP A 109 7.63 18.93 -9.30
CA ASP A 109 8.35 18.24 -10.37
C ASP A 109 8.02 16.74 -10.42
N ALA A 110 6.91 16.29 -9.83
CA ALA A 110 6.53 14.88 -9.73
C ALA A 110 6.59 14.13 -11.05
N LEU A 111 6.13 14.73 -12.16
CA LEU A 111 6.16 14.11 -13.49
C LEU A 111 7.57 13.74 -13.97
N LYS A 112 8.61 14.46 -13.53
CA LYS A 112 10.01 14.14 -13.87
C LYS A 112 10.57 13.02 -13.00
N LYS A 113 9.97 12.80 -11.83
CA LYS A 113 10.41 11.82 -10.83
C LYS A 113 9.71 10.49 -10.97
N LEU A 114 8.49 10.46 -11.54
CA LEU A 114 7.77 9.22 -11.79
C LEU A 114 8.43 8.38 -12.90
N PRO A 115 8.32 7.05 -12.85
CA PRO A 115 8.67 6.18 -13.97
C PRO A 115 7.95 6.61 -15.25
N ASN A 116 8.67 6.60 -16.38
CA ASN A 116 8.03 6.70 -17.69
C ASN A 116 7.28 5.37 -17.94
N ILE A 117 5.97 5.38 -17.73
CA ILE A 117 5.09 4.23 -18.00
C ILE A 117 4.45 4.34 -19.40
N LEU A 118 5.12 5.04 -20.32
CA LEU A 118 4.75 5.23 -21.73
C LEU A 118 5.98 5.07 -22.63
#